data_AF-A0A941EUK8-F1
#
_entry.id   AF-A0A941EUK8-F1
#
_cell.length_a   1.000
_cell.length_b   1.000
_cell.length_c   1.000
_cell.angle_alpha   90.00
_cell.angle_beta   90.00
_cell.angle_gamma   90.00
#
_symmetry.space_group_name_H-M   'P 1'
#
loop_
_entity.id
_entity.type
_entity.pdbx_description
1 polymer ?
#
loop_
_entity_poly.entity_id
_entity_poly.type
_entity_poly.pdbx_seq_one_letter_code
_entity_poly.pdbx_strand_id
1 'polypeptide(L)'
;MELNMVGSARAAATGFAAVGWPEGFRDYQTRMLARIGAAVGAGQSRCWAVLPPGAGKTLVGLESARRLGRPVVVFVPNTAIQGQWVRTWRRFAAADGG
;
A
#
# COMPACT_ATOMS: atom_id res chain seq x y z
N MET A 1 -20.16 22.95 4.70
CA MET A 1 -18.72 22.95 4.35
C MET A 1 -18.18 21.52 4.51
N GLU A 2 -18.69 20.56 3.72
CA GLU A 2 -18.35 19.12 3.87
C GLU A 2 -18.11 18.45 2.50
N LEU A 3 -18.45 19.15 1.41
CA LEU A 3 -18.41 18.65 0.03
C LEU A 3 -16.99 18.54 -0.58
N ASN A 4 -15.94 19.09 0.06
CA ASN A 4 -14.59 19.05 -0.51
C ASN A 4 -13.75 17.82 -0.09
N MET A 5 -14.10 17.18 1.03
CA MET A 5 -13.32 16.06 1.58
C MET A 5 -13.59 14.74 0.83
N VAL A 6 -14.85 14.48 0.48
CA VAL A 6 -15.25 13.28 -0.26
C VAL A 6 -14.70 13.29 -1.71
N GLY A 7 -14.66 14.47 -2.35
CA GLY A 7 -14.07 14.64 -3.69
C GLY A 7 -12.57 14.35 -3.72
N SER A 8 -11.82 14.86 -2.74
CA SER A 8 -10.37 14.62 -2.63
C SER A 8 -10.04 13.17 -2.32
N ALA A 9 -10.79 12.51 -1.45
CA ALA A 9 -10.58 11.08 -1.14
C ALA A 9 -10.80 10.19 -2.37
N ARG A 10 -11.84 10.47 -3.18
CA ARG A 10 -12.11 9.72 -4.41
C ARG A 10 -11.03 9.94 -5.47
N ALA A 11 -10.58 11.18 -5.68
CA ALA A 11 -9.50 11.49 -6.62
C ALA A 11 -8.17 10.83 -6.19
N ALA A 12 -7.85 10.85 -4.89
CA ALA A 12 -6.68 10.17 -4.35
C ALA A 12 -6.78 8.64 -4.53
N ALA A 13 -7.95 8.05 -4.28
CA ALA A 13 -8.19 6.63 -4.54
C ALA A 13 -7.94 6.26 -6.00
N THR A 14 -8.40 7.10 -6.94
CA THR A 14 -8.14 6.92 -8.37
C THR A 14 -6.64 7.01 -8.68
N GLY A 15 -5.92 7.95 -8.07
CA GLY A 15 -4.47 8.09 -8.24
C GLY A 15 -3.68 6.87 -7.74
N PHE A 16 -4.03 6.32 -6.59
CA PHE A 16 -3.38 5.11 -6.06
C PHE A 16 -3.74 3.85 -6.86
N ALA A 17 -4.99 3.75 -7.33
CA ALA A 17 -5.44 2.62 -8.14
C ALA A 17 -4.78 2.59 -9.53
N ALA A 18 -4.44 3.77 -10.08
CA ALA A 18 -3.83 3.91 -11.41
C ALA A 18 -2.37 3.42 -11.49
N VAL A 19 -1.73 3.12 -10.36
CA VAL A 19 -0.36 2.60 -10.32
C VAL A 19 -0.32 1.16 -9.81
N GLY A 20 0.67 0.39 -10.24
CA GLY A 20 0.86 -1.01 -9.88
C GLY A 20 2.33 -1.37 -9.72
N TRP A 21 2.59 -2.48 -9.01
CA TRP A 21 3.92 -3.06 -8.93
C TRP A 21 4.18 -3.92 -10.17
N PRO A 22 5.19 -3.62 -10.99
CA PRO A 22 5.31 -4.22 -12.31
C PRO A 22 5.77 -5.69 -12.28
N GLU A 23 6.54 -6.11 -11.27
CA GLU A 23 7.13 -7.46 -11.23
C GLU A 23 6.24 -8.51 -10.55
N GLY A 24 4.97 -8.18 -10.26
CA GLY A 24 4.05 -9.05 -9.53
C GLY A 24 4.48 -9.35 -8.08
N PHE A 25 3.72 -10.21 -7.40
CA PHE A 25 3.95 -10.56 -6.00
C PHE A 25 4.23 -12.05 -5.85
N ARG A 26 5.14 -12.40 -4.94
CA ARG A 26 5.36 -13.81 -4.57
C ARG A 26 4.14 -14.34 -3.81
N ASP A 27 3.89 -15.64 -3.87
CA ASP A 27 2.71 -16.27 -3.24
C ASP A 27 2.48 -15.87 -1.78
N TYR A 28 3.55 -15.85 -0.97
CA TYR A 28 3.44 -15.47 0.43
C TYR A 28 3.08 -13.99 0.62
N GLN A 29 3.49 -13.10 -0.30
CA GLN A 29 3.11 -11.69 -0.30
C GLN A 29 1.66 -11.55 -0.70
N THR A 30 1.21 -12.26 -1.73
CA THR A 30 -0.20 -12.31 -2.14
C THR A 30 -1.10 -12.80 -1.01
N ARG A 31 -0.71 -13.88 -0.34
CA ARG A 31 -1.44 -14.39 0.84
C ARG A 31 -1.46 -13.38 1.98
N MET A 32 -0.35 -12.72 2.27
CA MET A 32 -0.29 -11.68 3.31
C MET A 32 -1.20 -10.50 2.97
N LEU A 33 -1.15 -10.00 1.73
CA LEU A 33 -1.98 -8.89 1.26
C LEU A 33 -3.48 -9.23 1.33
N ALA A 34 -3.85 -10.47 1.00
CA ALA A 34 -5.23 -10.93 1.15
C ALA A 34 -5.69 -10.92 2.61
N ARG A 35 -4.83 -11.34 3.56
CA ARG A 35 -5.13 -11.32 5.01
C ARG A 35 -5.28 -9.90 5.55
N ILE A 36 -4.40 -8.99 5.13
CA ILE A 36 -4.49 -7.56 5.49
C ILE A 36 -5.80 -6.98 4.93
N GLY A 37 -6.10 -7.23 3.65
CA GLY A 37 -7.34 -6.78 3.02
C GLY A 37 -8.60 -7.30 3.72
N ALA A 38 -8.62 -8.57 4.12
CA ALA A 38 -9.73 -9.15 4.87
C ALA A 38 -9.91 -8.50 6.25
N ALA A 39 -8.82 -8.24 6.99
CA ALA A 39 -8.89 -7.55 8.28
C ALA A 39 -9.45 -6.13 8.14
N VAL A 40 -8.98 -5.38 7.14
CA VAL A 40 -9.50 -4.04 6.82
C VAL A 40 -10.98 -4.08 6.43
N GLY A 41 -11.37 -5.01 5.55
CA GLY A 41 -12.76 -5.18 5.10
C GLY A 41 -13.72 -5.57 6.23
N ALA A 42 -13.22 -6.28 7.24
CA ALA A 42 -13.95 -6.59 8.47
C ALA A 42 -14.01 -5.41 9.48
N GLY A 43 -13.51 -4.22 9.12
CA GLY A 43 -13.54 -3.04 9.98
C GLY A 43 -12.52 -3.05 11.12
N GLN A 44 -11.51 -3.93 11.07
CA GLN A 44 -10.50 -3.99 12.12
C GLN A 44 -9.64 -2.71 12.14
N SER A 45 -9.57 -2.06 13.29
CA SER A 45 -8.75 -0.85 13.48
C SER A 45 -7.26 -1.13 13.55
N ARG A 46 -6.87 -2.39 13.78
CA ARG A 46 -5.49 -2.84 13.96
C ARG A 46 -5.25 -4.19 13.30
N CYS A 47 -4.12 -4.31 12.61
CA CYS A 47 -3.66 -5.54 11.98
C CYS A 47 -2.14 -5.64 12.14
N TRP A 48 -1.62 -6.81 12.49
CA TRP A 48 -0.19 -7.08 12.64
C TRP A 48 0.25 -8.08 11.58
N ALA A 49 1.22 -7.68 10.75
CA ALA A 49 1.79 -8.53 9.72
C ALA A 49 3.24 -8.86 10.08
N VAL A 50 3.56 -10.15 10.18
CA VAL A 50 4.92 -10.63 10.43
C VAL A 50 5.50 -11.20 9.15
N LEU A 51 6.62 -10.62 8.70
CA LEU A 51 7.38 -11.08 7.54
C LEU A 51 8.86 -11.21 7.95
N PRO A 52 9.53 -12.33 7.61
CA PRO A 52 10.95 -12.48 7.90
C PRO A 52 11.80 -11.47 7.12
N PRO A 53 13.05 -11.22 7.53
CA PRO A 53 13.99 -10.42 6.75
C PRO A 53 14.09 -10.90 5.30
N GLY A 54 14.12 -9.97 4.35
CA GLY A 54 14.17 -10.28 2.91
C GLY A 54 12.82 -10.64 2.26
N ALA A 55 11.73 -10.86 3.02
CA ALA A 55 10.42 -11.19 2.45
C ALA A 55 9.65 -10.00 1.81
N GLY A 56 10.29 -8.85 1.65
CA GLY A 56 9.67 -7.69 1.00
C GLY A 56 8.57 -7.02 1.85
N LYS A 57 8.76 -6.92 3.17
CA LYS A 57 7.84 -6.21 4.08
C LYS A 57 7.49 -4.78 3.64
N THR A 58 8.45 -4.07 3.03
CA THR A 58 8.25 -2.73 2.47
C THR A 58 7.28 -2.76 1.29
N LEU A 59 7.44 -3.74 0.38
CA LEU A 59 6.57 -3.89 -0.77
C LEU A 59 5.14 -4.28 -0.35
N VAL A 60 5.00 -5.22 0.58
CA VAL A 60 3.69 -5.58 1.16
C VAL A 60 3.02 -4.39 1.82
N GLY A 61 3.76 -3.58 2.58
CA GLY A 61 3.24 -2.37 3.21
C GLY A 61 2.77 -1.32 2.21
N LEU A 62 3.57 -1.05 1.16
CA LEU A 62 3.21 -0.11 0.09
C LEU A 62 1.99 -0.57 -0.70
N GLU A 63 1.94 -1.85 -1.07
CA GLU A 63 0.78 -2.39 -1.78
C GLU A 63 -0.48 -2.38 -0.91
N SER A 64 -0.35 -2.62 0.39
CA SER A 64 -1.46 -2.46 1.34
C SER A 64 -1.94 -1.01 1.37
N ALA A 65 -1.03 -0.04 1.45
CA ALA A 65 -1.37 1.39 1.43
C ALA A 65 -2.05 1.80 0.12
N ARG A 66 -1.56 1.29 -1.02
CA ARG A 66 -2.15 1.53 -2.34
C ARG A 66 -3.59 0.99 -2.41
N ARG A 67 -3.81 -0.25 -1.97
CA ARG A 67 -5.14 -0.90 -1.94
C ARG A 67 -6.14 -0.21 -1.01
N LEU A 68 -5.67 0.48 0.03
CA LEU A 68 -6.54 1.30 0.88
C LEU A 68 -7.13 2.51 0.12
N GLY A 69 -6.53 2.93 -1.00
CA GLY A 69 -7.07 3.98 -1.86
C GLY A 69 -7.18 5.34 -1.16
N ARG A 70 -6.39 5.60 -0.13
CA ARG A 70 -6.41 6.87 0.62
C ARG A 70 -5.01 7.24 1.08
N PRO A 71 -4.74 8.52 1.41
CA PRO A 71 -3.46 8.90 1.98
C PRO A 71 -3.13 8.07 3.23
N VAL A 72 -1.90 7.56 3.30
CA VAL A 72 -1.39 6.74 4.41
C VAL A 72 -0.11 7.36 4.94
N VAL A 73 0.04 7.37 6.26
CA VAL A 73 1.29 7.73 6.94
C VAL A 73 2.00 6.45 7.34
N VAL A 74 3.28 6.33 6.96
CA VAL A 74 4.14 5.20 7.35
C VAL A 74 5.18 5.70 8.35
N PHE A 75 5.14 5.16 9.56
CA PHE A 75 6.16 5.43 10.57
C PHE A 75 7.34 4.47 10.41
N VAL A 76 8.54 5.04 10.37
CA VAL A 76 9.80 4.30 10.18
C VAL A 76 10.83 4.79 11.21
N PRO A 77 11.77 3.94 11.63
CA PRO A 77 12.65 4.28 12.75
C PRO A 77 13.81 5.22 12.39
N ASN A 78 14.09 5.43 11.09
CA ASN A 78 15.11 6.38 10.63
C ASN A 78 14.94 6.77 9.15
N THR A 79 15.72 7.78 8.73
CA THR A 79 15.72 8.35 7.38
C THR A 79 16.23 7.39 6.30
N ALA A 80 17.15 6.48 6.63
CA ALA A 80 17.63 5.48 5.67
C ALA A 80 16.51 4.51 5.25
N ILE A 81 15.74 4.03 6.22
CA ILE A 81 14.56 3.18 5.97
C ILE A 81 13.45 3.99 5.29
N GLN A 82 13.22 5.25 5.70
CA GLN A 82 12.30 6.14 4.99
C GLN A 82 12.65 6.25 3.50
N GLY A 83 13.93 6.47 3.18
CA GLY A 83 14.41 6.54 1.81
C GLY A 83 14.17 5.24 1.04
N GLN A 84 14.24 4.08 1.69
CA GLN A 84 13.89 2.80 1.07
C GLN A 84 12.41 2.74 0.68
N TRP A 85 11.49 3.19 1.54
CA TRP A 85 10.05 3.25 1.21
C TRP A 85 9.79 4.17 0.01
N VAL A 86 10.40 5.36 0.00
CA VAL A 86 10.25 6.32 -1.11
C VAL A 86 10.80 5.74 -2.41
N ARG A 87 11.99 5.14 -2.40
CA ARG A 87 12.59 4.51 -3.60
C ARG A 87 11.73 3.35 -4.11
N THR A 88 11.18 2.52 -3.23
CA THR A 88 10.30 1.42 -3.65
C THR A 88 8.98 1.96 -4.21
N TRP A 89 8.38 2.98 -3.60
CA TRP A 89 7.15 3.59 -4.12
C TRP A 89 7.35 4.18 -5.51
N ARG A 90 8.48 4.84 -5.77
CA ARG A 90 8.82 5.38 -7.10
C ARG A 90 8.93 4.33 -8.20
N ARG A 91 9.00 3.04 -7.86
CA ARG A 91 8.97 1.93 -8.82
C ARG A 91 7.55 1.45 -9.17
N PHE A 92 6.53 1.89 -8.44
CA PHE A 92 5.15 1.68 -8.89
C PHE A 92 4.95 2.49 -10.17
N ALA A 93 4.69 1.79 -11.26
CA ALA A 93 4.45 2.38 -12.57
C ALA A 93 2.94 2.52 -12.79
N ALA A 94 2.53 3.26 -13.83
CA ALA A 94 1.15 3.18 -14.29
C ALA A 94 0.79 1.70 -14.51
N ALA A 95 -0.37 1.28 -14.03
CA ALA A 95 -0.88 -0.03 -14.41
C ALA A 95 -1.21 0.07 -15.91
N ASP A 96 -0.27 -0.33 -16.76
CA ASP A 96 -0.48 -0.34 -18.21
C ASP A 96 -1.80 -1.09 -18.48
N GLY A 97 -2.73 -0.37 -19.11
CA GLY A 97 -3.99 -0.94 -19.57
C GLY A 97 -3.69 -1.97 -20.65
N GLY A 98 -3.66 -3.24 -20.26
CA GLY A 98 -4.04 -4.32 -21.16
C GLY A 98 -5.54 -4.29 -21.42
#